data_AF-A0A8T5NGF4-F1
#
_entry.id   AF-A0A8T5NGF4-F1
#
_cell.length_a   1.000
_cell.length_b   1.000
_cell.length_c   1.000
_cell.angle_alpha   90.00
_cell.angle_beta   90.00
_cell.angle_gamma   90.00
#
_symmetry.space_group_name_H-M   'P 1'
#
loop_
_entity.id
_entity.type
_entity.pdbx_description
1 polymer ?
#
loop_
_entity_poly.entity_id
_entity_poly.type
_entity_poly.pdbx_seq_one_letter_code
_entity_poly.pdbx_strand_id
1 'polypeptide(L)'
;MSKILNVTLTDIEYEILKKVTIVEGEEGEKLKNLLRYYIFTLPELKSAEYALKRVENKEEIESYLREVWAAYELTENPTEVWKEDKIKKLSSDLIEINVLLKTGEQQYVPGNKFRSLYKMVLHDVATESKDMDEYSAACVATIQLLMEFGADVLSKETIRDATIFLNEGWLFIYATAMKKARDFMKTKKLFPEEVHIAASE
;
A
#
# COMPACT_ATOMS: atom_id res chain seq x y z
N MET A 1 -23.33 -16.17 -24.32
CA MET A 1 -22.22 -15.29 -24.73
C MET A 1 -22.44 -13.94 -24.08
N SER A 2 -21.63 -13.54 -23.10
CA SER A 2 -21.74 -12.20 -22.52
C SER A 2 -21.37 -11.18 -23.58
N LYS A 3 -22.26 -10.21 -23.83
CA LYS A 3 -21.97 -9.09 -24.71
C LYS A 3 -21.06 -8.15 -23.93
N ILE A 4 -19.76 -8.24 -24.19
CA ILE A 4 -18.80 -7.24 -23.69
C ILE A 4 -19.13 -5.93 -24.41
N LEU A 5 -19.57 -4.93 -23.66
CA LEU A 5 -19.86 -3.61 -24.15
C LEU A 5 -18.58 -2.77 -24.02
N ASN A 6 -17.79 -2.69 -25.10
CA ASN A 6 -16.65 -1.78 -25.14
C ASN A 6 -17.17 -0.38 -25.47
N VAL A 7 -17.09 0.52 -24.49
CA VAL A 7 -17.39 1.94 -24.66
C VAL A 7 -16.09 2.71 -24.57
N THR A 8 -15.70 3.37 -25.65
CA THR A 8 -14.53 4.25 -25.68
C THR A 8 -14.96 5.61 -25.15
N LEU A 9 -14.43 5.99 -23.99
CA LEU A 9 -14.61 7.34 -23.46
C LEU A 9 -13.76 8.32 -24.26
N THR A 10 -14.30 9.50 -24.51
CA THR A 10 -13.55 10.66 -24.99
C THR A 10 -12.64 11.21 -23.89
N ASP A 11 -11.60 11.93 -24.26
CA ASP A 11 -10.65 12.53 -23.31
C ASP A 11 -11.35 13.43 -22.27
N ILE A 12 -12.41 14.12 -22.69
CA ILE A 12 -13.24 14.97 -21.81
C ILE A 12 -14.05 14.11 -20.82
N GLU A 13 -14.66 13.03 -21.26
CA GLU A 13 -15.42 12.12 -20.39
C GLU A 13 -14.52 11.46 -19.35
N TYR A 14 -13.30 11.10 -19.72
CA TYR A 14 -12.29 10.55 -18.82
C TYR A 14 -11.85 11.57 -17.76
N GLU A 15 -11.61 12.82 -18.17
CA GLU A 15 -11.26 13.91 -17.24
C GLU A 15 -12.42 14.34 -16.33
N ILE A 16 -13.67 14.24 -16.82
CA ILE A 16 -14.86 14.45 -15.98
C ILE A 16 -14.94 13.33 -14.93
N LEU A 17 -14.77 12.07 -15.33
CA LEU A 17 -14.84 10.92 -14.44
C LEU A 17 -13.78 11.00 -13.32
N LYS A 18 -12.58 11.50 -13.63
CA LYS A 18 -11.52 11.80 -12.66
C LYS A 18 -11.88 12.90 -11.65
N LYS A 19 -12.81 13.80 -11.99
CA LYS A 19 -13.20 14.97 -11.19
C LYS A 19 -14.50 14.79 -10.41
N VAL A 20 -15.17 13.65 -10.57
CA VAL A 20 -16.38 13.33 -9.80
C VAL A 20 -15.99 13.05 -8.35
N THR A 21 -16.04 14.08 -7.51
CA THR A 21 -15.77 13.99 -6.07
C THR A 21 -17.02 13.72 -5.25
N ILE A 22 -18.22 14.06 -5.76
CA ILE A 22 -19.52 13.85 -5.10
C ILE A 22 -20.55 13.49 -6.17
N VAL A 23 -21.23 12.35 -6.02
CA VAL A 23 -22.41 11.97 -6.83
C VAL A 23 -23.64 12.03 -5.93
N GLU A 24 -24.40 13.11 -6.01
CA GLU A 24 -25.67 13.29 -5.29
C GLU A 24 -26.87 12.90 -6.17
N GLY A 25 -27.89 12.26 -5.59
CA GLY A 25 -29.14 11.86 -6.25
C GLY A 25 -29.50 10.37 -6.08
N GLU A 26 -30.74 9.99 -6.42
CA GLU A 26 -31.25 8.60 -6.29
C GLU A 26 -30.40 7.54 -6.99
N GLU A 27 -29.68 7.92 -8.06
CA GLU A 27 -28.84 7.01 -8.85
C GLU A 27 -27.34 7.09 -8.48
N GLY A 28 -26.95 7.95 -7.54
CA GLY A 28 -25.53 8.17 -7.20
C GLY A 28 -24.83 6.94 -6.63
N GLU A 29 -25.53 6.17 -5.81
CA GLU A 29 -25.03 4.91 -5.25
C GLU A 29 -24.83 3.83 -6.33
N LYS A 30 -25.69 3.81 -7.36
CA LYS A 30 -25.55 2.88 -8.49
C LYS A 30 -24.32 3.22 -9.35
N LEU A 31 -24.09 4.51 -9.61
CA LEU A 31 -22.91 4.99 -10.33
C LEU A 31 -21.61 4.68 -9.56
N LYS A 32 -21.60 4.89 -8.24
CA LYS A 32 -20.48 4.53 -7.36
C LYS A 32 -20.18 3.03 -7.41
N ASN A 33 -21.21 2.18 -7.33
CA ASN A 33 -21.05 0.74 -7.38
C ASN A 33 -20.60 0.24 -8.77
N LEU A 34 -21.06 0.89 -9.86
CA LEU A 34 -20.58 0.61 -11.21
C LEU A 34 -19.10 0.95 -11.38
N LEU A 35 -18.66 2.12 -10.88
CA LEU A 35 -17.25 2.52 -10.90
C LEU A 35 -16.39 1.53 -10.11
N ARG A 36 -16.82 1.15 -8.91
CA ARG A 36 -16.15 0.13 -8.09
C ARG A 36 -16.03 -1.19 -8.83
N TYR A 37 -17.12 -1.68 -9.41
CA TYR A 37 -17.11 -2.90 -10.21
C TYR A 37 -16.12 -2.81 -11.38
N TYR A 38 -16.06 -1.67 -12.08
CA TYR A 38 -15.10 -1.44 -13.16
C TYR A 38 -13.64 -1.50 -12.67
N ILE A 39 -13.34 -0.84 -11.54
CA ILE A 39 -12.00 -0.88 -10.92
C ILE A 39 -11.62 -2.31 -10.49
N PHE A 40 -12.55 -3.05 -9.88
CA PHE A 40 -12.28 -4.40 -9.38
C PHE A 40 -12.14 -5.47 -10.48
N THR A 41 -12.65 -5.21 -11.68
CA THR A 41 -12.68 -6.20 -12.76
C THR A 41 -11.53 -6.06 -13.75
N LEU A 42 -10.85 -4.92 -13.79
CA LEU A 42 -9.74 -4.64 -14.70
C LEU A 42 -8.39 -4.76 -14.00
N PRO A 43 -7.54 -5.73 -14.38
CA PRO A 43 -6.21 -5.89 -13.79
C PRO A 43 -5.32 -4.63 -13.88
N GLU A 44 -5.51 -3.82 -14.92
CA GLU A 44 -4.76 -2.57 -15.14
C GLU A 44 -5.08 -1.50 -14.10
N LEU A 45 -6.24 -1.59 -13.43
CA LEU A 45 -6.69 -0.65 -12.40
C LEU A 45 -6.32 -1.11 -10.99
N LYS A 46 -5.47 -2.13 -10.85
CA LYS A 46 -5.11 -2.69 -9.54
C LYS A 46 -4.52 -1.65 -8.58
N SER A 47 -3.71 -0.71 -9.07
CA SER A 47 -3.19 0.41 -8.26
C SER A 47 -4.32 1.31 -7.74
N ALA A 48 -5.27 1.68 -8.60
CA ALA A 48 -6.44 2.48 -8.21
C ALA A 48 -7.34 1.74 -7.20
N GLU A 49 -7.46 0.42 -7.32
CA GLU A 49 -8.14 -0.41 -6.33
C GLU A 49 -7.51 -0.27 -4.93
N TYR A 50 -6.18 -0.34 -4.82
CA TYR A 50 -5.50 -0.14 -3.55
C TYR A 50 -5.60 1.29 -3.05
N ALA A 51 -5.57 2.29 -3.93
CA ALA A 51 -5.78 3.68 -3.54
C ALA A 51 -7.16 3.87 -2.89
N LEU A 52 -8.21 3.32 -3.50
CA LEU A 52 -9.55 3.35 -2.93
C LEU A 52 -9.60 2.67 -1.55
N LYS A 53 -9.08 1.45 -1.45
CA LYS A 53 -9.05 0.69 -0.18
C LYS A 53 -8.29 1.42 0.93
N ARG A 54 -7.21 2.15 0.62
CA ARG A 54 -6.50 2.95 1.64
C ARG A 54 -7.35 4.08 2.19
N VAL A 55 -8.08 4.77 1.32
CA VAL A 55 -8.95 5.87 1.74
C VAL A 55 -10.08 5.34 2.62
N GLU A 56 -10.67 4.21 2.22
CA GLU A 56 -11.76 3.57 2.97
C GLU A 56 -11.29 3.07 4.35
N ASN A 57 -10.07 2.52 4.44
CA ASN A 57 -9.52 1.95 5.67
C ASN A 57 -8.51 2.88 6.37
N LYS A 58 -8.55 4.19 6.07
CA LYS A 58 -7.51 5.14 6.50
C LYS A 58 -7.29 5.14 8.01
N GLU A 59 -8.36 5.28 8.78
CA GLU A 59 -8.28 5.35 10.25
C GLU A 59 -7.72 4.08 10.87
N GLU A 60 -8.06 2.92 10.28
CA GLU A 60 -7.60 1.62 10.74
C GLU A 60 -6.11 1.42 10.42
N ILE A 61 -5.68 1.77 9.20
CA ILE A 61 -4.27 1.78 8.80
C ILE A 61 -3.45 2.71 9.71
N GLU A 62 -3.95 3.90 10.00
CA GLU A 62 -3.30 4.85 10.91
C GLU A 62 -3.24 4.35 12.36
N SER A 63 -4.24 3.57 12.80
CA SER A 63 -4.20 2.88 14.09
C SER A 63 -3.06 1.86 14.13
N TYR A 64 -2.96 0.99 13.12
CA TYR A 64 -1.89 0.00 13.04
C TYR A 64 -0.52 0.64 12.92
N LEU A 65 -0.39 1.71 12.13
CA LEU A 65 0.87 2.44 11.97
C LEU A 65 1.35 3.01 13.32
N ARG A 66 0.45 3.55 14.14
CA ARG A 66 0.77 4.01 15.50
C ARG A 66 1.25 2.87 16.39
N GLU A 67 0.60 1.71 16.35
CA GLU A 67 1.04 0.54 17.12
C GLU A 67 2.41 0.01 16.68
N VAL A 68 2.70 0.07 15.38
CA VAL A 68 4.01 -0.27 14.82
C VAL A 68 5.07 0.71 15.33
N TRP A 69 4.83 2.01 15.24
CA TRP A 69 5.77 3.03 15.74
C TRP A 69 6.00 2.94 17.24
N ALA A 70 4.97 2.64 18.03
CA ALA A 70 5.12 2.41 19.47
C ALA A 70 6.09 1.25 19.78
N ALA A 71 6.20 0.25 18.90
CA ALA A 71 7.21 -0.81 19.07
C ALA A 71 8.63 -0.31 18.80
N TYR A 72 8.81 0.58 17.82
CA TYR A 72 10.10 1.19 17.48
C TYR A 72 10.54 2.29 18.47
N GLU A 73 9.63 2.86 19.25
CA GLU A 73 9.99 3.80 20.33
C GLU A 73 10.80 3.12 21.44
N LEU A 74 10.66 1.81 21.61
CA LEU A 74 11.32 1.05 22.66
C LEU A 74 12.68 0.47 22.22
N THR A 75 12.89 0.30 20.92
CA THR A 75 14.10 -0.30 20.34
C THR A 75 14.20 0.01 18.85
N GLU A 76 15.42 0.14 18.33
CA GLU A 76 15.67 0.34 16.90
C GLU A 76 15.33 -0.90 16.06
N ASN A 77 15.45 -2.10 16.66
CA ASN A 77 15.17 -3.38 16.00
C ASN A 77 14.23 -4.23 16.87
N PRO A 78 12.90 -3.98 16.82
CA PRO A 78 11.90 -4.75 17.55
C PRO A 78 12.03 -6.28 17.43
N THR A 79 12.45 -6.82 16.29
CA THR A 79 12.50 -8.29 16.10
C THR A 79 13.63 -8.96 16.88
N GLU A 80 14.71 -8.25 17.23
CA GLU A 80 15.88 -8.83 17.92
C GLU A 80 15.56 -9.33 19.33
N VAL A 81 14.54 -8.75 19.98
CA VAL A 81 14.12 -9.12 21.34
C VAL A 81 13.00 -10.17 21.35
N TRP A 82 12.56 -10.65 20.18
CA TRP A 82 11.47 -11.62 20.11
C TRP A 82 11.96 -13.05 20.38
N LYS A 83 11.14 -13.79 21.13
CA LYS A 83 11.37 -15.23 21.36
C LYS A 83 11.19 -16.01 20.06
N GLU A 84 11.99 -17.06 19.88
CA GLU A 84 11.94 -17.92 18.69
C GLU A 84 10.52 -18.49 18.44
N ASP A 85 9.79 -18.84 19.50
CA ASP A 85 8.42 -19.35 19.39
C ASP A 85 7.44 -18.31 18.80
N LYS A 86 7.64 -17.03 19.12
CA LYS A 86 6.84 -15.94 18.53
C LYS A 86 7.11 -15.85 17.03
N ILE A 87 8.38 -15.87 16.63
CA ILE A 87 8.80 -15.81 15.23
C ILE A 87 8.27 -17.02 14.45
N LYS A 88 8.35 -18.22 15.02
CA LYS A 88 7.84 -19.46 14.40
C LYS A 88 6.34 -19.40 14.19
N LYS A 89 5.58 -18.99 15.21
CA LYS A 89 4.13 -18.83 15.10
C LYS A 89 3.76 -17.83 14.02
N LEU A 90 4.34 -16.62 14.08
CA LEU A 90 4.08 -15.56 13.11
C LEU A 90 4.43 -16.00 11.68
N SER A 91 5.57 -16.68 11.50
CA SER A 91 5.97 -17.19 10.18
C SER A 91 4.98 -18.24 9.65
N SER A 92 4.45 -19.11 10.52
CA SER A 92 3.41 -20.08 10.14
C SER A 92 2.13 -19.37 9.69
N ASP A 93 1.63 -18.43 10.50
CA ASP A 93 0.43 -17.65 10.19
C ASP A 93 0.57 -16.94 8.83
N LEU A 94 1.73 -16.35 8.57
CA LEU A 94 2.03 -15.66 7.31
C LEU A 94 2.20 -16.59 6.11
N ILE A 95 2.59 -17.84 6.32
CA ILE A 95 2.61 -18.87 5.26
C ILE A 95 1.18 -19.28 4.91
N GLU A 96 0.31 -19.49 5.90
CA GLU A 96 -1.08 -19.91 5.68
C GLU A 96 -1.86 -18.92 4.82
N ILE A 97 -1.60 -17.62 4.99
CA ILE A 97 -2.21 -16.56 4.16
C ILE A 97 -1.41 -16.24 2.89
N ASN A 98 -0.41 -17.03 2.51
CA ASN A 98 0.42 -16.85 1.32
C ASN A 98 1.23 -15.52 1.25
N VAL A 99 1.52 -14.91 2.40
CA VAL A 99 2.40 -13.74 2.50
C VAL A 99 3.87 -14.17 2.44
N LEU A 100 4.21 -15.24 3.16
CA LEU A 100 5.55 -15.86 3.14
C LEU A 100 5.57 -17.18 2.35
N LEU A 101 6.72 -17.47 1.76
CA LEU A 101 7.07 -18.77 1.18
C LEU A 101 8.20 -19.38 1.98
N LYS A 102 8.07 -20.66 2.33
CA LYS A 102 9.13 -21.45 2.93
C LYS A 102 10.11 -21.91 1.85
N THR A 103 11.37 -21.49 1.96
CA THR A 103 12.44 -21.83 1.00
C THR A 103 13.45 -22.84 1.56
N GLY A 104 13.39 -23.11 2.85
CA GLY A 104 14.27 -24.05 3.55
C GLY A 104 13.83 -24.25 5.00
N GLU A 105 14.64 -24.95 5.78
CA GLU A 105 14.40 -25.07 7.22
C GLU A 105 14.66 -23.74 7.91
N GLN A 106 13.63 -23.18 8.55
CA GLN A 106 13.63 -21.83 9.14
C GLN A 106 13.97 -20.69 8.16
N GLN A 107 13.93 -20.94 6.85
CA GLN A 107 14.19 -19.93 5.82
C GLN A 107 12.88 -19.58 5.11
N TYR A 108 12.55 -18.29 5.14
CA TYR A 108 11.32 -17.73 4.59
C TYR A 108 11.65 -16.51 3.73
N VAL A 109 10.81 -16.25 2.74
CA VAL A 109 10.85 -15.01 1.94
C VAL A 109 9.43 -14.55 1.63
N PRO A 110 9.18 -13.23 1.47
CA PRO A 110 7.92 -12.75 0.96
C PRO A 110 7.59 -13.37 -0.39
N GLY A 111 6.36 -13.87 -0.54
CA GLY A 111 5.90 -14.48 -1.78
C GLY A 111 5.93 -13.51 -2.95
N ASN A 112 6.11 -14.03 -4.16
CA ASN A 112 6.26 -13.20 -5.37
C ASN A 112 5.07 -12.26 -5.59
N LYS A 113 3.84 -12.75 -5.37
CA LYS A 113 2.62 -11.94 -5.47
C LYS A 113 2.63 -10.81 -4.44
N PHE A 114 2.84 -11.13 -3.16
CA PHE A 114 2.90 -10.15 -2.09
C PHE A 114 3.98 -9.08 -2.36
N ARG A 115 5.20 -9.50 -2.72
CA ARG A 115 6.31 -8.60 -3.02
C ARG A 115 6.04 -7.70 -4.23
N SER A 116 5.40 -8.22 -5.27
CA SER A 116 5.05 -7.43 -6.45
C SER A 116 4.04 -6.34 -6.11
N LEU A 117 2.99 -6.70 -5.37
CA LEU A 117 1.98 -5.76 -4.90
C LEU A 117 2.58 -4.74 -3.95
N TYR A 118 3.47 -5.16 -3.04
CA TYR A 118 4.15 -4.28 -2.10
C TYR A 118 4.91 -3.16 -2.81
N LYS A 119 5.68 -3.47 -3.85
CA LYS A 119 6.44 -2.44 -4.58
C LYS A 119 5.53 -1.39 -5.22
N MET A 120 4.41 -1.83 -5.79
CA MET A 120 3.41 -0.94 -6.37
C MET A 120 2.76 -0.07 -5.29
N VAL A 121 2.27 -0.67 -4.21
CA VAL A 121 1.59 0.06 -3.12
C VAL A 121 2.56 1.01 -2.41
N LEU A 122 3.81 0.61 -2.17
CA LEU A 122 4.85 1.47 -1.59
C LEU A 122 5.08 2.70 -2.47
N HIS A 123 5.22 2.51 -3.77
CA HIS A 123 5.38 3.61 -4.71
C HIS A 123 4.18 4.56 -4.61
N ASP A 124 2.96 4.03 -4.70
CA ASP A 124 1.74 4.84 -4.67
C ASP A 124 1.64 5.65 -3.37
N VAL A 125 1.79 5.01 -2.20
CA VAL A 125 1.75 5.67 -0.89
C VAL A 125 2.79 6.79 -0.79
N ALA A 126 4.03 6.50 -1.19
CA ALA A 126 5.13 7.47 -1.12
C ALA A 126 4.98 8.64 -2.12
N THR A 127 4.20 8.47 -3.18
CA THR A 127 3.89 9.55 -4.14
C THR A 127 2.67 10.38 -3.75
N GLU A 128 1.66 9.75 -3.15
CA GLU A 128 0.43 10.42 -2.70
C GLU A 128 0.65 11.23 -1.42
N SER A 129 1.47 10.73 -0.50
CA SER A 129 1.74 11.37 0.79
C SER A 129 3.14 11.97 0.80
N LYS A 130 3.30 13.18 0.24
CA LYS A 130 4.61 13.86 0.13
C LYS A 130 5.29 14.13 1.48
N ASP A 131 4.49 14.26 2.54
CA ASP A 131 4.98 14.55 3.90
C ASP A 131 5.33 13.27 4.69
N MET A 132 5.00 12.09 4.15
CA MET A 132 5.31 10.80 4.78
C MET A 132 6.73 10.36 4.40
N ASP A 133 7.51 9.93 5.39
CA ASP A 133 8.82 9.34 5.16
C ASP A 133 8.71 7.94 4.53
N GLU A 134 9.77 7.49 3.86
CA GLU A 134 9.74 6.24 3.10
C GLU A 134 9.57 4.99 3.98
N TYR A 135 9.95 5.04 5.26
CA TYR A 135 9.77 3.93 6.19
C TYR A 135 8.33 3.86 6.70
N SER A 136 7.72 5.00 7.01
CA SER A 136 6.26 5.07 7.25
C SER A 136 5.47 4.57 6.04
N ALA A 137 5.85 4.98 4.83
CA ALA A 137 5.20 4.51 3.60
C ALA A 137 5.32 2.99 3.41
N ALA A 138 6.48 2.41 3.76
CA ALA A 138 6.68 0.96 3.77
C ALA A 138 5.80 0.25 4.80
N CYS A 139 5.68 0.80 6.01
CA CYS A 139 4.75 0.27 7.02
C CYS A 139 3.30 0.31 6.53
N VAL A 140 2.84 1.44 5.97
CA VAL A 140 1.48 1.56 5.40
C VAL A 140 1.24 0.54 4.28
N ALA A 141 2.19 0.38 3.36
CA ALA A 141 2.07 -0.59 2.27
C ALA A 141 1.97 -2.03 2.78
N THR A 142 2.79 -2.38 3.78
CA THR A 142 2.76 -3.71 4.40
C THR A 142 1.47 -3.95 5.18
N ILE A 143 1.00 -2.99 5.98
CA ILE A 143 -0.28 -3.06 6.71
C ILE A 143 -1.43 -3.29 5.75
N GLN A 144 -1.51 -2.48 4.68
CA GLN A 144 -2.58 -2.59 3.71
C GLN A 144 -2.65 -3.99 3.06
N LEU A 145 -1.50 -4.55 2.70
CA LEU A 145 -1.45 -5.89 2.10
C LEU A 145 -1.73 -6.99 3.12
N LEU A 146 -1.32 -6.83 4.37
CA LEU A 146 -1.67 -7.77 5.44
C LEU A 146 -3.18 -7.81 5.71
N MET A 147 -3.85 -6.66 5.67
CA MET A 147 -5.31 -6.60 5.76
C MET A 147 -5.97 -7.33 4.58
N GLU A 148 -5.46 -7.16 3.35
CA GLU A 148 -6.02 -7.83 2.17
C GLU A 148 -5.78 -9.35 2.17
N PHE A 149 -4.55 -9.79 2.42
CA PHE A 149 -4.19 -11.22 2.43
C PHE A 149 -4.77 -11.94 3.65
N GLY A 150 -4.93 -11.21 4.76
CA GLY A 150 -5.53 -11.69 6.00
C GLY A 150 -7.05 -11.81 5.94
N ALA A 151 -7.73 -11.07 5.06
CA ALA A 151 -9.19 -11.07 4.90
C ALA A 151 -9.93 -10.97 6.26
N ASP A 152 -9.51 -10.03 7.11
CA ASP A 152 -10.02 -9.79 8.47
C ASP A 152 -9.85 -10.94 9.49
N VAL A 153 -9.09 -11.98 9.15
CA VAL A 153 -8.79 -13.11 10.05
C VAL A 153 -7.62 -12.78 10.98
N LEU A 154 -6.72 -11.88 10.56
CA LEU A 154 -5.56 -11.51 11.37
C LEU A 154 -5.97 -10.60 12.52
N SER A 155 -5.47 -10.93 13.72
CA SER A 155 -5.62 -10.03 14.86
C SER A 155 -4.82 -8.74 14.66
N LYS A 156 -5.20 -7.68 15.40
CA LYS A 156 -4.45 -6.42 15.40
C LYS A 156 -2.98 -6.62 15.76
N GLU A 157 -2.72 -7.45 16.77
CA GLU A 157 -1.38 -7.81 17.21
C GLU A 157 -0.59 -8.51 16.09
N THR A 158 -1.24 -9.43 15.38
CA THR A 158 -0.63 -10.15 14.25
C THR A 158 -0.29 -9.20 13.11
N ILE A 159 -1.16 -8.24 12.78
CA ILE A 159 -0.89 -7.25 11.72
C ILE A 159 0.30 -6.36 12.12
N ARG A 160 0.33 -5.86 13.35
CA ARG A 160 1.46 -5.09 13.89
C ARG A 160 2.76 -5.88 13.79
N ASP A 161 2.79 -7.08 14.35
CA ASP A 161 3.99 -7.91 14.41
C ASP A 161 4.44 -8.35 13.02
N ALA A 162 3.52 -8.75 12.15
CA ALA A 162 3.82 -9.08 10.76
C ALA A 162 4.39 -7.88 10.00
N THR A 163 3.87 -6.67 10.24
CA THR A 163 4.37 -5.46 9.58
C THR A 163 5.83 -5.23 9.93
N ILE A 164 6.16 -5.28 11.22
CA ILE A 164 7.53 -5.13 11.72
C ILE A 164 8.42 -6.23 11.13
N PHE A 165 8.01 -7.49 11.28
CA PHE A 165 8.80 -8.65 10.86
C PHE A 165 9.11 -8.65 9.36
N LEU A 166 8.11 -8.36 8.52
CA LEU A 166 8.29 -8.33 7.08
C LEU A 166 9.18 -7.15 6.64
N ASN A 167 8.99 -5.99 7.28
CA ASN A 167 9.76 -4.80 6.93
C ASN A 167 11.23 -4.92 7.29
N GLU A 168 11.56 -5.29 8.52
CA GLU A 168 12.94 -5.50 8.96
C GLU A 168 13.61 -6.64 8.18
N GLY A 169 12.90 -7.75 7.99
CA GLY A 169 13.49 -8.93 7.34
C GLY A 169 13.74 -8.74 5.84
N TRP A 170 12.86 -8.02 5.12
CA TRP A 170 12.92 -8.01 3.66
C TRP A 170 12.50 -6.73 2.94
N LEU A 171 11.66 -5.87 3.52
CA LEU A 171 10.96 -4.83 2.73
C LEU A 171 11.53 -3.41 2.89
N PHE A 172 12.22 -3.09 4.00
CA PHE A 172 12.84 -1.78 4.20
C PHE A 172 13.99 -1.48 3.22
N ILE A 173 14.55 -2.50 2.56
CA ILE A 173 15.51 -2.29 1.46
C ILE A 173 14.89 -1.45 0.33
N TYR A 174 13.59 -1.57 0.08
CA TYR A 174 12.89 -0.80 -0.96
C TYR A 174 12.66 0.65 -0.54
N ALA A 175 12.24 0.87 0.71
CA ALA A 175 12.15 2.20 1.32
C ALA A 175 13.49 2.94 1.28
N THR A 176 14.56 2.23 1.67
CA THR A 176 15.93 2.74 1.63
C THR A 176 16.36 3.14 0.22
N ALA A 177 16.04 2.31 -0.78
CA ALA A 177 16.34 2.61 -2.18
C ALA A 177 15.57 3.85 -2.67
N MET A 178 14.29 3.98 -2.29
CA MET A 178 13.47 5.14 -2.63
C MET A 178 14.00 6.42 -1.99
N LYS A 179 14.36 6.39 -0.70
CA LYS A 179 14.95 7.52 0.00
C LYS A 179 16.24 7.98 -0.69
N LYS A 180 17.14 7.05 -1.01
CA LYS A 180 18.38 7.35 -1.75
C LYS A 180 18.10 7.98 -3.13
N ALA A 181 17.10 7.48 -3.86
CA ALA A 181 16.71 8.05 -5.14
C ALA A 181 16.15 9.48 -5.00
N ARG A 182 15.31 9.72 -3.98
CA ARG A 182 14.73 11.03 -3.67
C ARG A 182 15.82 12.04 -3.29
N ASP A 183 16.76 11.65 -2.44
CA ASP A 183 17.90 12.48 -2.04
C ASP A 183 18.83 12.79 -3.23
N PHE A 184 19.07 11.81 -4.09
CA PHE A 184 19.81 12.01 -5.33
C PHE A 184 19.11 13.02 -6.28
N MET A 185 17.79 12.92 -6.45
CA MET A 185 17.04 13.86 -7.28
C MET A 185 17.07 15.29 -6.72
N LYS A 186 16.97 15.45 -5.38
CA LYS A 186 17.11 16.75 -4.69
C LYS A 186 18.48 17.37 -4.94
N THR A 187 19.55 16.59 -4.81
CA THR A 187 20.92 17.08 -5.00
C THR A 187 21.26 17.41 -6.45
N LYS A 188 20.59 16.78 -7.42
CA LYS A 188 20.81 17.00 -8.86
C LYS A 188 19.93 18.08 -9.50
N LYS A 189 19.04 18.76 -8.75
CA LYS A 189 18.05 19.72 -9.28
C LYS A 189 17.25 19.17 -10.49
N LEU A 190 16.92 17.88 -10.46
CA LEU A 190 16.13 17.22 -11.51
C LEU A 190 14.62 17.31 -11.27
N PHE A 191 14.18 18.03 -10.25
CA PHE A 191 12.78 18.44 -10.17
C PHE A 191 12.52 19.41 -11.33
N PRO A 192 11.49 19.19 -12.17
CA PRO A 192 10.94 20.31 -12.91
C PRO A 192 10.58 21.33 -11.85
N GLU A 193 11.28 22.48 -11.86
CA GLU A 193 10.91 23.61 -11.01
C GLU A 193 9.42 23.84 -11.25
N GLU A 194 8.64 23.91 -10.16
CA GLU A 194 7.25 24.33 -10.26
C GLU A 194 7.27 25.62 -11.07
N VAL A 195 6.72 25.56 -12.29
CA VAL A 195 6.55 26.74 -13.12
C VAL A 195 5.59 27.60 -12.31
N HIS A 196 6.14 28.55 -11.56
CA HIS A 196 5.42 29.71 -11.11
C HIS A 196 4.91 30.36 -12.38
N ILE A 197 3.67 30.05 -12.74
CA ILE A 197 2.90 30.85 -13.66
C ILE A 197 2.74 32.16 -12.90
N ALA A 198 3.68 33.08 -13.14
CA ALA A 198 3.54 34.45 -12.71
C ALA A 198 2.19 34.91 -13.24
N ALA A 199 1.27 35.20 -12.32
CA ALA A 199 0.06 35.93 -12.66
C ALA A 199 0.53 37.25 -13.25
N SER A 200 0.41 37.37 -14.56
CA SER A 200 0.55 38.62 -15.28
C SER A 200 -0.68 39.48 -14.95
N GLU A 201 -0.49 40.48 -14.10
CA GLU A 201 -1.28 41.72 -14.11
C GLU A 201 -0.85 42.61 -15.29
#